data_AF-A0A4V1BIG0-F1
#
_entry.id   AF-A0A4V1BIG0-F1
#
_cell.length_a   1.000
_cell.length_b   1.000
_cell.length_c   1.000
_cell.angle_alpha   90.00
_cell.angle_beta   90.00
_cell.angle_gamma   90.00
#
_symmetry.space_group_name_H-M   'P 1'
#
loop_
_entity.id
_entity.type
_entity.pdbx_description
1 polymer ?
#
loop_
_entity_poly.entity_id
_entity_poly.type
_entity_poly.pdbx_seq_one_letter_code
_entity_poly.pdbx_strand_id
1 'polypeptide(L)'
;MTIWHLHLLNARNALTGVMPQIRATARAAVALAAGHVDLPRFDLIVRAAEQPLPDSGMVGRVTGPGVIEVTLTPGRFQPDALRRLLLREMVHLLRGDRPGGIPSLGEAVVSEGLAAQFAQVVLGGEADPRDAMRPAQGSLRQAANLWARRDYDHDEWFSGRGRRRRGTGQGIGHRLIAEHLAHAPGEDVLTLLLATADSFRPALRRLLATEGIEAPEEDGADESAAGDEPADTVPGAEVSGEDTLPQGRTGEEPSVRDGVGEDRPVASGEAGGPAPSPADPRTSGGPAGDPRDI
;
A
#
# COMPACT_ATOMS: atom_id res chain seq x y z
N MET A 1 -10.33 14.82 17.56
CA MET A 1 -9.21 13.93 17.94
C MET A 1 -9.34 12.64 17.15
N THR A 2 -8.30 12.26 16.41
CA THR A 2 -8.22 10.97 15.71
C THR A 2 -8.29 9.82 16.71
N ILE A 3 -9.14 8.83 16.44
CA ILE A 3 -9.27 7.62 17.27
C ILE A 3 -8.51 6.50 16.56
N TRP A 4 -7.53 5.90 17.25
CA TRP A 4 -6.74 4.80 16.71
C TRP A 4 -6.23 3.90 17.84
N HIS A 5 -5.95 2.63 17.53
CA HIS A 5 -5.38 1.68 18.49
C HIS A 5 -4.04 1.14 18.00
N LEU A 6 -3.12 0.95 18.94
CA LEU A 6 -1.79 0.38 18.69
C LEU A 6 -1.72 -1.05 19.23
N HIS A 7 -1.53 -2.00 18.31
CA HIS A 7 -1.37 -3.43 18.60
C HIS A 7 0.09 -3.83 18.41
N LEU A 8 0.80 -4.08 19.51
CA LEU A 8 2.20 -4.54 19.46
C LEU A 8 2.24 -6.06 19.58
N LEU A 9 2.50 -6.74 18.47
CA LEU A 9 2.62 -8.20 18.42
C LEU A 9 3.99 -8.64 18.93
N ASN A 10 4.14 -8.65 20.26
CA ASN A 10 5.39 -8.89 20.96
C ASN A 10 5.64 -10.38 21.26
N ALA A 11 5.50 -11.24 20.25
CA ALA A 11 5.76 -12.68 20.40
C ALA A 11 7.22 -12.90 20.87
N ARG A 12 7.40 -13.76 21.88
CA ARG A 12 8.73 -14.08 22.45
C ARG A 12 9.55 -12.85 22.87
N ASN A 13 8.89 -11.77 23.28
CA ASN A 13 9.52 -10.51 23.69
C ASN A 13 10.34 -9.81 22.58
N ALA A 14 10.08 -10.13 21.31
CA ALA A 14 10.87 -9.64 20.19
C ALA A 14 10.87 -8.10 20.05
N LEU A 15 9.81 -7.42 20.49
CA LEU A 15 9.70 -5.96 20.46
C LEU A 15 10.06 -5.29 21.78
N THR A 16 10.18 -6.03 22.90
CA THR A 16 10.24 -5.47 24.27
C THR A 16 11.23 -4.31 24.41
N GLY A 17 12.44 -4.44 23.83
CA GLY A 17 13.49 -3.41 23.91
C GLY A 17 13.19 -2.09 23.19
N VAL A 18 12.22 -2.08 22.25
CA VAL A 18 11.88 -0.91 21.43
C VAL A 18 10.42 -0.46 21.59
N MET A 19 9.60 -1.18 22.38
CA MET A 19 8.19 -0.85 22.58
C MET A 19 7.94 0.60 23.05
N PRO A 20 8.68 1.15 24.04
CA PRO A 20 8.47 2.53 24.47
C PRO A 20 8.66 3.53 23.33
N GLN A 21 9.71 3.35 22.53
CA GLN A 21 10.03 4.21 21.39
C GLN A 21 9.01 4.05 20.26
N ILE A 22 8.53 2.83 19.97
CA ILE A 22 7.44 2.62 19.00
C ILE A 22 6.19 3.39 19.43
N ARG A 23 5.77 3.27 20.70
CA ARG A 23 4.59 3.98 21.23
C ARG A 23 4.74 5.50 21.12
N ALA A 24 5.89 6.03 21.52
CA ALA A 24 6.17 7.46 21.46
C ALA A 24 6.19 7.96 20.01
N THR A 25 6.86 7.24 19.12
CA THR A 25 6.99 7.59 17.70
C THR A 25 5.65 7.54 16.98
N ALA A 26 4.85 6.50 17.21
CA ALA A 26 3.52 6.38 16.62
C ALA A 26 2.59 7.51 17.07
N ARG A 27 2.56 7.83 18.37
CA ARG A 27 1.80 8.99 18.87
C ARG A 27 2.23 10.30 18.23
N ALA A 28 3.54 10.54 18.12
CA ALA A 28 4.06 11.74 17.50
C ALA A 28 3.71 11.81 16.01
N ALA A 29 3.84 10.70 15.27
CA ALA A 29 3.50 10.64 13.85
C ALA A 29 2.00 10.90 13.61
N VAL A 30 1.12 10.29 14.39
CA VAL A 30 -0.33 10.52 14.30
C VAL A 30 -0.68 11.96 14.66
N ALA A 31 -0.09 12.52 15.72
CA ALA A 31 -0.34 13.91 16.11
C ALA A 31 0.12 14.89 15.03
N LEU A 32 1.26 14.63 14.38
CA LEU A 32 1.74 15.42 13.25
C LEU A 32 0.76 15.35 12.07
N ALA A 33 0.40 14.14 11.63
CA ALA A 33 -0.53 13.97 10.51
C ALA A 33 -1.91 14.60 10.80
N ALA A 34 -2.45 14.42 12.00
CA ALA A 34 -3.73 15.00 12.42
C ALA A 34 -3.73 16.54 12.48
N GLY A 35 -2.56 17.17 12.50
CA GLY A 35 -2.42 18.62 12.35
C GLY A 35 -2.62 19.12 10.91
N HIS A 36 -2.59 18.22 9.93
CA HIS A 36 -2.74 18.53 8.51
C HIS A 36 -3.99 17.91 7.89
N VAL A 37 -4.33 16.68 8.26
CA VAL A 37 -5.42 15.90 7.64
C VAL A 37 -6.33 15.28 8.68
N ASP A 38 -7.60 15.15 8.34
CA ASP A 38 -8.55 14.44 9.18
C ASP A 38 -8.42 12.93 8.93
N LEU A 39 -7.75 12.25 9.85
CA LEU A 39 -7.50 10.81 9.75
C LEU A 39 -8.74 10.01 10.14
N PRO A 40 -9.10 8.96 9.37
CA PRO A 40 -10.17 8.05 9.75
C PRO A 40 -9.79 7.27 11.01
N ARG A 41 -10.73 6.47 11.53
CA ARG A 41 -10.40 5.52 12.59
C ARG A 41 -9.57 4.38 12.01
N PHE A 42 -8.50 3.99 12.69
CA PHE A 42 -7.65 2.91 12.21
C PHE A 42 -6.93 2.16 13.34
N ASP A 43 -6.48 0.95 13.01
CA ASP A 43 -5.60 0.12 13.81
C ASP A 43 -4.17 0.17 13.24
N LEU A 44 -3.20 0.38 14.12
CA LEU A 44 -1.78 0.22 13.82
C LEU A 44 -1.27 -1.06 14.45
N ILE A 45 -0.92 -2.04 13.63
CA ILE A 45 -0.32 -3.29 14.04
C ILE A 45 1.18 -3.21 13.81
N VAL A 46 1.98 -3.51 14.83
CA VAL A 46 3.45 -3.55 14.73
C VAL A 46 3.95 -4.92 15.16
N ARG A 47 4.77 -5.54 14.32
CA ARG A 47 5.39 -6.85 14.57
C ARG A 47 6.88 -6.86 14.26
N ALA A 48 7.60 -7.77 14.90
CA ALA A 48 8.99 -8.05 14.55
C ALA A 48 9.07 -8.85 13.25
N ALA A 49 10.05 -8.55 12.40
CA ALA A 49 10.37 -9.32 11.22
C ALA A 49 10.98 -10.68 11.61
N GLU A 50 10.64 -11.75 10.89
CA GLU A 50 11.26 -13.06 11.08
C GLU A 50 12.71 -13.09 10.59
N GLN A 51 13.01 -12.30 9.56
CA GLN A 51 14.35 -12.11 9.01
C GLN A 51 14.67 -10.62 8.93
N PRO A 52 15.95 -10.22 9.05
CA PRO A 52 16.35 -8.83 8.96
C PRO A 52 15.90 -8.18 7.64
N LEU A 53 15.03 -7.17 7.76
CA LEU A 53 14.60 -6.37 6.63
C LEU A 53 15.73 -5.48 6.08
N PRO A 54 15.74 -5.20 4.77
CA PRO A 54 16.69 -4.28 4.14
C PRO A 54 16.48 -2.81 4.58
N ASP A 55 17.39 -1.94 4.17
CA ASP A 55 17.39 -0.48 4.39
C ASP A 55 17.15 -0.04 5.84
N SER A 56 16.05 0.67 6.11
CA SER A 56 15.66 1.15 7.43
C SER A 56 15.26 0.02 8.39
N GLY A 57 15.29 -1.24 7.94
CA GLY A 57 14.86 -2.39 8.71
C GLY A 57 13.35 -2.38 8.97
N MET A 58 12.55 -1.69 8.16
CA MET A 58 11.12 -1.50 8.38
C MET A 58 10.37 -1.47 7.05
N VAL A 59 9.19 -2.08 7.02
CA VAL A 59 8.23 -1.98 5.92
C VAL A 59 6.83 -1.75 6.49
N GLY A 60 6.07 -0.92 5.81
CA GLY A 60 4.67 -0.60 6.12
C GLY A 60 3.78 -1.04 4.98
N ARG A 61 2.51 -1.25 5.29
CA ARG A 61 1.44 -1.38 4.30
C ARG A 61 0.07 -1.16 4.94
N VAL A 62 -0.88 -0.75 4.13
CA VAL A 62 -2.30 -0.87 4.44
C VAL A 62 -2.80 -2.24 3.98
N THR A 63 -3.32 -3.06 4.90
CA THR A 63 -3.77 -4.44 4.59
C THR A 63 -5.29 -4.57 4.44
N GLY A 64 -6.03 -3.51 4.75
CA GLY A 64 -7.47 -3.41 4.57
C GLY A 64 -7.97 -2.03 5.00
N PRO A 65 -9.28 -1.77 4.85
CA PRO A 65 -9.88 -0.53 5.33
C PRO A 65 -9.58 -0.32 6.81
N GLY A 66 -8.98 0.81 7.17
CA GLY A 66 -8.67 1.11 8.57
C GLY A 66 -7.51 0.34 9.19
N VAL A 67 -6.66 -0.39 8.45
CA VAL A 67 -5.56 -1.18 9.06
C VAL A 67 -4.21 -0.86 8.44
N ILE A 68 -3.30 -0.35 9.26
CA ILE A 68 -1.87 -0.18 8.93
C ILE A 68 -1.07 -1.27 9.63
N GLU A 69 -0.28 -2.02 8.87
CA GLU A 69 0.69 -2.99 9.38
C GLU A 69 2.11 -2.52 9.18
N VAL A 70 2.91 -2.55 10.24
CA VAL A 70 4.36 -2.32 10.20
C VAL A 70 5.09 -3.57 10.66
N THR A 71 6.03 -4.02 9.83
CA THR A 71 6.98 -5.06 10.20
C THR A 71 8.36 -4.44 10.32
N LEU A 72 9.06 -4.70 11.43
CA LEU A 72 10.36 -4.08 11.72
C LEU A 72 11.39 -5.06 12.27
N THR A 73 12.67 -4.80 12.00
CA THR A 73 13.82 -5.46 12.64
C THR A 73 14.17 -4.69 13.90
N PRO A 74 13.94 -5.22 15.12
CA PRO A 74 14.09 -4.46 16.36
C PRO A 74 15.49 -3.87 16.57
N GLY A 75 16.54 -4.64 16.24
CA GLY A 75 17.94 -4.19 16.34
C GLY A 75 18.34 -3.09 15.34
N ARG A 76 17.47 -2.76 14.39
CA ARG A 76 17.68 -1.67 13.41
C ARG A 76 16.62 -0.56 13.55
N PHE A 77 15.87 -0.57 14.65
CA PHE A 77 14.80 0.39 14.86
C PHE A 77 15.35 1.83 14.88
N GLN A 78 14.72 2.71 14.10
CA GLN A 78 15.05 4.13 14.04
C GLN A 78 13.75 4.95 14.13
N PRO A 79 13.56 5.77 15.18
CA PRO A 79 12.34 6.56 15.36
C PRO A 79 11.98 7.41 14.14
N ASP A 80 12.96 8.09 13.55
CA ASP A 80 12.71 8.99 12.41
C ASP A 80 12.25 8.24 11.16
N ALA A 81 12.79 7.04 10.94
CA ALA A 81 12.37 6.20 9.81
C ALA A 81 10.98 5.59 10.05
N LEU A 82 10.62 5.22 11.29
CA LEU A 82 9.25 4.80 11.60
C LEU A 82 8.28 5.98 11.41
N ARG A 83 8.65 7.18 11.86
CA ARG A 83 7.81 8.38 11.68
C ARG A 83 7.54 8.66 10.20
N ARG A 84 8.59 8.66 9.35
CA ARG A 84 8.45 8.81 7.89
C ARG A 84 7.55 7.73 7.31
N LEU A 85 7.77 6.47 7.68
CA LEU A 85 6.96 5.35 7.20
C LEU A 85 5.48 5.53 7.56
N LEU A 86 5.17 5.85 8.81
CA LEU A 86 3.78 6.01 9.27
C LEU A 86 3.06 7.15 8.54
N LEU A 87 3.72 8.28 8.27
CA LEU A 87 3.12 9.37 7.51
C LEU A 87 2.75 8.93 6.08
N ARG A 88 3.58 8.09 5.45
CA ARG A 88 3.26 7.51 4.14
C ARG A 88 2.06 6.58 4.20
N GLU A 89 2.07 5.64 5.14
CA GLU A 89 0.97 4.68 5.30
C GLU A 89 -0.37 5.36 5.62
N MET A 90 -0.36 6.50 6.31
CA MET A 90 -1.57 7.30 6.53
C MET A 90 -2.13 7.90 5.23
N VAL A 91 -1.28 8.27 4.27
CA VAL A 91 -1.75 8.68 2.94
C VAL A 91 -2.34 7.49 2.19
N HIS A 92 -1.71 6.32 2.25
CA HIS A 92 -2.26 5.10 1.67
C HIS A 92 -3.60 4.72 2.33
N LEU A 93 -3.74 4.93 3.64
CA LEU A 93 -4.98 4.69 4.37
C LEU A 93 -6.10 5.60 3.85
N LEU A 94 -5.83 6.91 3.74
CA LEU A 94 -6.79 7.89 3.21
C LEU A 94 -7.20 7.59 1.76
N ARG A 95 -6.28 7.03 0.95
CA ARG A 95 -6.54 6.65 -0.43
C ARG A 95 -7.20 5.27 -0.59
N GLY A 96 -6.95 4.37 0.35
CA GLY A 96 -7.35 2.96 0.32
C GLY A 96 -8.84 2.72 0.57
N ASP A 97 -9.53 3.70 1.16
CA ASP A 97 -10.98 3.68 1.30
C ASP A 97 -11.72 3.91 -0.03
N ARG A 98 -11.01 4.03 -1.18
CA ARG A 98 -11.66 4.11 -2.49
C ARG A 98 -12.22 2.74 -2.92
N PRO A 99 -13.50 2.68 -3.34
CA PRO A 99 -14.04 1.51 -4.03
C PRO A 99 -13.29 1.28 -5.36
N GLY A 100 -12.75 0.08 -5.63
CA GLY A 100 -12.14 -0.15 -6.96
C GLY A 100 -11.20 -1.36 -7.22
N GLY A 101 -10.80 -2.15 -6.22
CA GLY A 101 -9.87 -3.27 -6.44
C GLY A 101 -8.39 -2.85 -6.57
N ILE A 102 -7.54 -3.69 -7.17
CA ILE A 102 -6.10 -3.41 -7.33
C ILE A 102 -5.94 -2.12 -8.16
N PRO A 103 -5.19 -1.11 -7.68
CA PRO A 103 -4.99 0.15 -8.40
C PRO A 103 -4.31 -0.12 -9.75
N SER A 104 -4.51 0.74 -10.75
CA SER A 104 -3.65 0.73 -11.93
C SER A 104 -2.21 1.14 -11.55
N LEU A 105 -1.24 0.92 -12.44
CA LEU A 105 0.13 1.39 -12.22
C LEU A 105 0.16 2.90 -11.94
N GLY A 106 -0.62 3.69 -12.69
CA GLY A 106 -0.71 5.13 -12.49
C GLY A 106 -1.23 5.50 -11.11
N GLU A 107 -2.27 4.80 -10.63
CA GLU A 107 -2.81 5.02 -9.28
C GLU A 107 -1.79 4.68 -8.19
N ALA A 108 -1.03 3.59 -8.36
CA ALA A 108 0.03 3.24 -7.41
C ALA A 108 1.18 4.26 -7.41
N VAL A 109 1.65 4.68 -8.60
CA VAL A 109 2.70 5.70 -8.75
C VAL A 109 2.28 7.03 -8.11
N VAL A 110 1.05 7.48 -8.38
CA VAL A 110 0.50 8.71 -7.78
C VAL A 110 0.34 8.56 -6.28
N SER A 111 -0.13 7.41 -5.78
CA SER A 111 -0.27 7.17 -4.35
C SER A 111 1.07 7.24 -3.63
N GLU A 112 2.13 6.64 -4.19
CA GLU A 112 3.48 6.71 -3.62
C GLU A 112 4.05 8.13 -3.67
N GLY A 113 3.82 8.85 -4.77
CA GLY A 113 4.24 10.25 -4.92
C GLY A 113 3.58 11.17 -3.90
N LEU A 114 2.27 11.05 -3.69
CA LEU A 114 1.54 11.82 -2.70
C LEU A 114 1.99 11.48 -1.28
N ALA A 115 2.22 10.19 -0.99
CA ALA A 115 2.75 9.74 0.30
C ALA A 115 4.14 10.33 0.58
N ALA A 116 5.01 10.36 -0.43
CA ALA A 116 6.34 10.97 -0.34
C ALA A 116 6.27 12.48 -0.06
N GLN A 117 5.47 13.20 -0.85
CA GLN A 117 5.32 14.65 -0.70
C GLN A 117 4.67 15.03 0.62
N PHE A 118 3.66 14.28 1.08
CA PHE A 118 3.04 14.49 2.38
C PHE A 118 4.06 14.34 3.52
N ALA A 119 4.82 13.24 3.53
CA ALA A 119 5.85 13.02 4.54
C ALA A 119 6.91 14.14 4.52
N GLN A 120 7.28 14.64 3.34
CA GLN A 120 8.22 15.75 3.19
C GLN A 120 7.64 17.08 3.70
N VAL A 121 6.39 17.41 3.37
CA VAL A 121 5.72 18.63 3.84
C VAL A 121 5.58 18.64 5.37
N VAL A 122 5.15 17.51 5.95
CA VAL A 122 4.90 17.40 7.40
C VAL A 122 6.21 17.43 8.21
N LEU A 123 7.29 16.83 7.71
CA LEU A 123 8.57 16.76 8.42
C LEU A 123 9.53 17.90 8.07
N GLY A 124 9.32 18.56 6.95
CA GLY A 124 10.28 19.48 6.34
C GLY A 124 11.56 18.78 5.86
N GLY A 125 12.42 19.59 5.23
CA GLY A 125 13.75 19.17 4.77
C GLY A 125 13.75 18.36 3.48
N GLU A 126 14.81 17.58 3.30
CA GLU A 126 15.05 16.77 2.11
C GLU A 126 14.09 15.58 2.00
N ALA A 127 13.85 15.16 0.76
CA ALA A 127 13.08 13.96 0.45
C ALA A 127 13.73 12.70 1.05
N ASP A 128 12.92 11.68 1.38
CA ASP A 128 13.46 10.39 1.81
C ASP A 128 14.35 9.82 0.69
N PRO A 129 15.53 9.25 0.99
CA PRO A 129 16.39 8.63 -0.03
C PRO A 129 15.68 7.61 -0.94
N ARG A 130 14.59 6.98 -0.46
CA ARG A 130 13.73 6.10 -1.28
C ARG A 130 12.96 6.84 -2.36
N ASP A 131 12.53 8.07 -2.09
CA ASP A 131 11.74 8.91 -2.99
C ASP A 131 12.64 9.75 -3.91
N ALA A 132 13.79 10.21 -3.39
CA ALA A 132 14.82 10.90 -4.16
C ALA A 132 15.52 10.00 -5.20
N MET A 133 15.14 8.72 -5.25
CA MET A 133 15.67 7.73 -6.18
C MET A 133 15.42 8.16 -7.63
N ARG A 134 16.47 8.36 -8.42
CA ARG A 134 16.31 8.62 -9.86
C ARG A 134 15.99 7.31 -10.61
N PRO A 135 14.83 7.21 -11.29
CA PRO A 135 14.50 6.05 -12.11
C PRO A 135 15.49 5.85 -13.26
N ALA A 136 15.67 4.61 -13.71
CA ALA A 136 16.49 4.31 -14.89
C ALA A 136 15.89 4.93 -16.15
N GLN A 137 16.73 5.25 -17.15
CA GLN A 137 16.29 5.83 -18.41
C GLN A 137 15.19 4.97 -19.07
N GLY A 138 14.13 5.62 -19.58
CA GLY A 138 12.99 4.94 -20.20
C GLY A 138 11.96 4.38 -19.21
N SER A 139 12.23 4.36 -17.89
CA SER A 139 11.24 3.90 -16.90
C SER A 139 9.99 4.79 -16.89
N LEU A 140 10.17 6.10 -17.09
CA LEU A 140 9.06 7.06 -17.18
C LEU A 140 8.17 6.77 -18.40
N ARG A 141 8.76 6.54 -19.57
CA ARG A 141 8.03 6.14 -20.78
C ARG A 141 7.26 4.84 -20.57
N GLN A 142 7.89 3.85 -19.94
CA GLN A 142 7.24 2.57 -19.64
C GLN A 142 6.08 2.74 -18.65
N ALA A 143 6.22 3.61 -17.64
CA ALA A 143 5.13 3.92 -16.73
C ALA A 143 3.97 4.61 -17.45
N ALA A 144 4.26 5.52 -18.38
CA ALA A 144 3.24 6.16 -19.20
C ALA A 144 2.49 5.16 -20.09
N ASN A 145 3.19 4.23 -20.73
CA ASN A 145 2.55 3.19 -21.57
C ASN A 145 1.70 2.21 -20.76
N LEU A 146 2.05 1.97 -19.51
CA LEU A 146 1.34 1.03 -18.62
C LEU A 146 0.39 1.74 -17.65
N TRP A 147 0.16 3.05 -17.82
CA TRP A 147 -0.50 3.90 -16.81
C TRP A 147 -1.85 3.36 -16.34
N ALA A 148 -2.68 2.89 -17.27
CA ALA A 148 -4.02 2.35 -16.99
C ALA A 148 -4.03 0.85 -16.66
N ARG A 149 -2.89 0.15 -16.77
CA ARG A 149 -2.82 -1.31 -16.57
C ARG A 149 -2.98 -1.66 -15.10
N ARG A 150 -3.84 -2.63 -14.82
CA ARG A 150 -4.12 -3.16 -13.47
C ARG A 150 -3.40 -4.48 -13.17
N ASP A 151 -2.86 -5.12 -14.20
CA ASP A 151 -2.13 -6.40 -14.15
C ASP A 151 -0.60 -6.21 -14.19
N TYR A 152 -0.12 -5.03 -13.79
CA TYR A 152 1.31 -4.77 -13.67
C TYR A 152 1.91 -5.52 -12.47
N ASP A 153 3.20 -5.86 -12.54
CA ASP A 153 3.91 -6.48 -11.42
C ASP A 153 4.28 -5.41 -10.36
N HIS A 154 3.52 -5.36 -9.26
CA HIS A 154 3.77 -4.42 -8.18
C HIS A 154 5.16 -4.59 -7.55
N ASP A 155 5.63 -5.82 -7.40
CA ASP A 155 6.93 -6.08 -6.81
C ASP A 155 8.07 -5.67 -7.75
N GLU A 156 7.87 -5.76 -9.06
CA GLU A 156 8.81 -5.24 -10.04
C GLU A 156 8.96 -3.72 -9.96
N TRP A 157 7.85 -2.99 -9.89
CA TRP A 157 7.87 -1.53 -9.89
C TRP A 157 8.34 -0.91 -8.58
N PHE A 158 7.94 -1.48 -7.43
CA PHE A 158 8.10 -0.83 -6.13
C PHE A 158 9.05 -1.57 -5.20
N SER A 159 9.09 -2.91 -5.25
CA SER A 159 9.93 -3.74 -4.38
C SER A 159 11.29 -4.07 -4.97
N GLY A 160 11.49 -3.85 -6.28
CA GLY A 160 12.74 -4.16 -6.99
C GLY A 160 12.98 -5.65 -7.19
N ARG A 161 11.91 -6.46 -7.29
CA ARG A 161 12.03 -7.82 -7.83
C ARG A 161 12.14 -7.73 -9.36
N GLY A 162 12.82 -8.66 -10.01
CA GLY A 162 12.93 -8.64 -11.48
C GLY A 162 13.96 -7.64 -12.02
N ARG A 163 13.63 -6.94 -13.12
CA ARG A 163 14.62 -6.18 -13.92
C ARG A 163 14.74 -4.71 -13.54
N ARG A 164 13.79 -4.18 -12.77
CA ARG A 164 13.77 -2.77 -12.36
C ARG A 164 14.56 -2.56 -11.09
N ARG A 165 15.16 -1.38 -10.98
CA ARG A 165 15.78 -0.95 -9.73
C ARG A 165 14.68 -0.77 -8.67
N ARG A 166 14.94 -1.26 -7.46
CA ARG A 166 14.07 -0.97 -6.31
C ARG A 166 13.87 0.53 -6.14
N GLY A 167 12.65 0.96 -5.87
CA GLY A 167 12.34 2.39 -5.74
C GLY A 167 11.93 3.07 -7.05
N THR A 168 11.84 2.34 -8.18
CA THR A 168 11.53 2.95 -9.50
C THR A 168 10.18 3.65 -9.48
N GLY A 169 9.12 2.97 -9.03
CA GLY A 169 7.79 3.56 -8.96
C GLY A 169 7.71 4.75 -7.99
N GLN A 170 8.37 4.66 -6.83
CA GLN A 170 8.43 5.74 -5.84
C GLN A 170 9.14 6.98 -6.42
N GLY A 171 10.28 6.79 -7.08
CA GLY A 171 11.02 7.88 -7.70
C GLY A 171 10.29 8.57 -8.84
N ILE A 172 9.51 7.81 -9.63
CA ILE A 172 8.61 8.38 -10.65
C ILE A 172 7.50 9.19 -9.96
N GLY A 173 6.84 8.60 -8.96
CA GLY A 173 5.74 9.24 -8.24
C GLY A 173 6.16 10.56 -7.59
N HIS A 174 7.27 10.57 -6.87
CA HIS A 174 7.78 11.78 -6.21
C HIS A 174 8.03 12.92 -7.21
N ARG A 175 8.69 12.64 -8.33
CA ARG A 175 8.94 13.60 -9.41
C ARG A 175 7.65 14.07 -10.07
N LEU A 176 6.69 13.17 -10.30
CA LEU A 176 5.41 13.50 -10.93
C LEU A 176 4.60 14.48 -10.10
N ILE A 177 4.47 14.21 -8.79
CA ILE A 177 3.71 15.10 -7.91
C ILE A 177 4.46 16.43 -7.71
N ALA A 178 5.79 16.43 -7.63
CA ALA A 178 6.58 17.67 -7.60
C ALA A 178 6.35 18.53 -8.84
N GLU A 179 6.38 17.92 -10.03
CA GLU A 179 6.12 18.57 -11.32
C GLU A 179 4.71 19.15 -11.41
N HIS A 180 3.73 18.44 -10.85
CA HIS A 180 2.35 18.90 -10.78
C HIS A 180 2.22 20.14 -9.88
N LEU A 181 2.70 20.05 -8.64
CA LEU A 181 2.63 21.14 -7.66
C LEU A 181 3.38 22.40 -8.11
N ALA A 182 4.48 22.26 -8.85
CA ALA A 182 5.21 23.40 -9.42
C ALA A 182 4.40 24.20 -10.45
N HIS A 183 3.35 23.60 -11.04
CA HIS A 183 2.56 24.20 -12.12
C HIS A 183 1.08 24.40 -11.77
N ALA A 184 0.67 24.08 -10.54
CA ALA A 184 -0.68 24.26 -10.04
C ALA A 184 -0.67 25.14 -8.78
N PRO A 185 -0.37 26.45 -8.91
CA PRO A 185 -0.30 27.35 -7.76
C PRO A 185 -1.69 27.47 -7.11
N GLY A 186 -1.83 26.93 -5.90
CA GLY A 186 -3.10 26.87 -5.17
C GLY A 186 -3.52 25.45 -4.80
N GLU A 187 -2.91 24.43 -5.42
CA GLU A 187 -3.04 23.05 -4.99
C GLU A 187 -1.92 22.69 -4.03
N ASP A 188 -2.26 21.85 -3.06
CA ASP A 188 -1.31 21.20 -2.16
C ASP A 188 -1.54 19.69 -2.13
N VAL A 189 -0.64 18.96 -1.48
CA VAL A 189 -0.73 17.50 -1.35
C VAL A 189 -2.06 17.06 -0.74
N LEU A 190 -2.63 17.85 0.16
CA LEU A 190 -3.85 17.52 0.90
C LEU A 190 -5.08 17.61 -0.01
N THR A 191 -5.17 18.68 -0.81
CA THR A 191 -6.21 18.85 -1.83
C THR A 191 -6.17 17.73 -2.88
N LEU A 192 -4.98 17.17 -3.13
CA LEU A 192 -4.74 16.12 -4.12
C LEU A 192 -4.88 14.69 -3.59
N LEU A 193 -5.11 14.49 -2.28
CA LEU A 193 -5.23 13.15 -1.70
C LEU A 193 -6.29 12.29 -2.41
N LEU A 194 -7.37 12.92 -2.84
CA LEU A 194 -8.47 12.26 -3.52
C LEU A 194 -8.36 12.27 -5.06
N ALA A 195 -7.38 12.96 -5.64
CA ALA A 195 -7.17 13.01 -7.08
C ALA A 195 -6.86 11.62 -7.67
N THR A 196 -7.42 11.36 -8.84
CA THR A 196 -7.18 10.16 -9.64
C THR A 196 -5.89 10.29 -10.43
N ALA A 197 -5.34 9.17 -10.86
CA ALA A 197 -4.12 9.13 -11.64
C ALA A 197 -4.20 9.96 -12.94
N ASP A 198 -5.37 10.00 -13.59
CA ASP A 198 -5.55 10.74 -14.84
C ASP A 198 -5.40 12.25 -14.67
N SER A 199 -5.68 12.78 -13.48
CA SER A 199 -5.49 14.21 -13.16
C SER A 199 -4.02 14.63 -13.28
N PHE A 200 -3.08 13.68 -13.19
CA PHE A 200 -1.63 13.91 -13.27
C PHE A 200 -1.04 13.69 -14.67
N ARG A 201 -1.84 13.33 -15.68
CA ARG A 201 -1.36 13.17 -17.07
C ARG A 201 -0.68 14.42 -17.63
N PRO A 202 -1.17 15.66 -17.40
CA PRO A 202 -0.45 16.85 -17.84
C PRO A 202 0.97 16.95 -17.26
N ALA A 203 1.15 16.63 -15.98
CA ALA A 203 2.47 16.60 -15.35
C ALA A 203 3.36 15.48 -15.92
N LEU A 204 2.78 14.31 -16.18
CA LEU A 204 3.48 13.20 -16.81
C LEU A 204 4.01 13.57 -18.21
N ARG A 205 3.19 14.25 -19.04
CA ARG A 205 3.61 14.72 -20.37
C ARG A 205 4.75 15.75 -20.28
N ARG A 206 4.70 16.67 -19.32
CA ARG A 206 5.80 17.62 -19.08
C ARG A 206 7.10 16.92 -18.69
N LEU A 207 7.03 15.94 -17.77
CA LEU A 207 8.20 15.15 -17.40
C LEU A 207 8.80 14.37 -18.58
N LEU A 208 7.95 13.77 -19.43
CA LEU A 208 8.40 13.08 -20.65
C LEU A 208 9.10 14.07 -21.60
N ALA A 209 8.52 15.26 -21.82
CA ALA A 209 9.12 16.29 -22.64
C ALA A 209 10.48 16.77 -22.10
N THR A 210 10.64 16.92 -20.77
CA THR A 210 11.94 17.24 -20.15
C THR A 210 12.99 16.15 -20.37
N GLU A 211 12.59 14.89 -20.51
CA GLU A 211 13.49 13.78 -20.83
C GLU A 211 13.73 13.60 -22.35
N GLY A 212 13.20 14.51 -23.19
CA GLY A 212 13.28 14.41 -24.65
C GLY A 212 12.47 13.23 -25.22
N ILE A 213 11.41 12.84 -24.52
CA ILE A 213 10.55 11.70 -24.87
C ILE A 213 9.23 12.23 -25.42
N GLU A 214 8.90 11.87 -26.66
CA GLU A 214 7.55 12.06 -27.19
C GLU A 214 6.55 11.28 -26.32
N ALA A 215 5.48 11.94 -25.92
CA ALA A 215 4.44 11.33 -25.11
C ALA A 215 3.72 10.25 -25.93
N PRO A 216 3.34 9.11 -25.31
CA PRO A 216 2.52 8.13 -26.00
C PRO A 216 1.19 8.78 -26.43
N GLU A 217 0.81 8.56 -27.69
CA GLU A 217 -0.50 8.96 -28.20
C GLU A 217 -1.59 8.29 -27.35
N GLU A 218 -2.55 9.08 -26.89
CA GLU A 218 -3.74 8.51 -26.25
C GLU A 218 -4.59 7.91 -27.36
N ASP A 219 -4.83 6.59 -27.32
CA ASP A 219 -5.85 5.96 -28.15
C ASP A 219 -7.16 6.73 -27.90
N GLY A 220 -7.54 7.55 -28.88
CA GLY A 220 -8.73 8.39 -28.80
C GLY A 220 -9.94 7.51 -28.52
N ALA A 221 -10.62 7.80 -27.41
CA ALA A 221 -12.02 7.44 -27.30
C ALA A 221 -12.74 8.17 -28.43
N ASP A 222 -13.23 7.38 -29.38
CA ASP A 222 -13.98 7.81 -30.56
C ASP A 222 -15.24 8.57 -30.10
N GLU A 223 -15.22 9.89 -30.19
CA GLU A 223 -16.43 10.71 -30.13
C GLU A 223 -16.58 11.51 -31.43
N SER A 224 -17.69 11.17 -32.10
CA SER A 224 -18.43 11.93 -33.12
C SER A 224 -17.97 11.86 -34.58
N ALA A 225 -18.75 11.10 -35.35
CA ALA A 225 -19.24 11.60 -36.63
C ALA A 225 -20.79 11.55 -36.61
N ALA A 226 -21.39 12.69 -36.30
CA ALA A 226 -22.76 13.00 -36.67
C ALA A 226 -22.75 13.66 -38.07
N GLY A 227 -23.70 13.26 -38.90
CA GLY A 227 -24.14 13.93 -40.13
C GLY A 227 -25.46 13.27 -40.56
N ASP A 228 -26.60 13.93 -40.30
CA ASP A 228 -27.46 14.66 -41.28
C ASP A 228 -28.18 13.71 -42.27
N GLU A 229 -29.49 13.74 -42.55
CA GLU A 229 -30.62 14.65 -42.25
C GLU A 229 -31.95 13.90 -42.69
N PRO A 230 -33.17 14.49 -42.91
CA PRO A 230 -34.45 13.97 -42.38
C PRO A 230 -35.54 13.59 -43.45
N ALA A 231 -36.80 13.48 -43.00
CA ALA A 231 -38.09 13.23 -43.69
C ALA A 231 -38.56 11.76 -43.68
N ASP A 232 -39.82 11.37 -43.47
CA ASP A 232 -41.10 12.07 -43.62
C ASP A 232 -42.22 11.43 -42.75
N THR A 233 -43.18 12.26 -42.41
CA THR A 233 -44.54 12.10 -41.86
C THR A 233 -45.40 11.10 -42.71
N VAL A 234 -46.51 10.43 -42.33
CA VAL A 234 -47.72 10.72 -41.51
C VAL A 234 -48.46 9.35 -41.17
N PRO A 235 -49.73 9.25 -40.65
CA PRO A 235 -50.05 8.69 -39.33
C PRO A 235 -51.10 7.53 -39.33
N GLY A 236 -51.51 7.03 -38.15
CA GLY A 236 -52.84 6.41 -38.02
C GLY A 236 -53.10 5.53 -36.79
N ALA A 237 -54.16 5.90 -36.04
CA ALA A 237 -55.01 5.12 -35.12
C ALA A 237 -54.39 4.65 -33.78
N GLU A 238 -54.81 5.19 -32.61
CA GLU A 238 -56.06 4.86 -31.86
C GLU A 238 -56.09 3.36 -31.46
N VAL A 239 -56.35 2.89 -30.22
CA VAL A 239 -57.10 3.41 -29.06
C VAL A 239 -56.97 2.38 -27.90
N SER A 240 -57.12 2.84 -26.65
CA SER A 240 -57.48 2.10 -25.41
C SER A 240 -56.56 0.98 -24.89
N GLY A 241 -56.41 0.71 -23.59
CA GLY A 241 -57.14 1.09 -22.37
C GLY A 241 -56.95 -0.03 -21.33
N GLU A 242 -57.05 0.32 -20.04
CA GLU A 242 -57.10 -0.54 -18.84
C GLU A 242 -55.88 -1.41 -18.51
N ASP A 243 -55.17 -1.15 -17.40
CA ASP A 243 -55.52 -1.31 -15.98
C ASP A 243 -55.49 -2.78 -15.52
N THR A 244 -55.06 -2.98 -14.26
CA THR A 244 -55.09 -4.19 -13.41
C THR A 244 -53.71 -4.75 -12.98
N LEU A 245 -53.26 -4.29 -11.81
CA LEU A 245 -52.70 -5.17 -10.75
C LEU A 245 -53.88 -5.84 -10.02
N PRO A 246 -53.79 -7.08 -9.49
CA PRO A 246 -53.19 -7.24 -8.15
C PRO A 246 -52.51 -8.58 -7.82
N GLN A 247 -51.57 -8.46 -6.86
CA GLN A 247 -51.28 -9.32 -5.70
C GLN A 247 -51.40 -10.85 -5.78
N GLY A 248 -50.26 -11.49 -5.48
CA GLY A 248 -50.10 -12.22 -4.23
C GLY A 248 -50.14 -13.75 -4.31
N ARG A 249 -49.06 -14.40 -3.88
CA ARG A 249 -49.04 -15.49 -2.87
C ARG A 249 -47.69 -16.21 -2.80
N THR A 250 -47.13 -16.22 -1.58
CA THR A 250 -46.60 -17.38 -0.83
C THR A 250 -45.82 -18.42 -1.64
N GLY A 251 -44.53 -18.66 -1.42
CA GLY A 251 -43.92 -19.02 -0.14
C GLY A 251 -43.58 -20.50 -0.21
N GLU A 252 -42.29 -20.84 -0.36
CA GLU A 252 -41.74 -22.17 -0.07
C GLU A 252 -40.21 -22.09 -0.12
N GLU A 253 -39.57 -22.03 1.05
CA GLU A 253 -38.27 -22.71 1.25
C GLU A 253 -38.52 -24.21 1.20
N PRO A 254 -37.52 -25.00 0.78
CA PRO A 254 -37.06 -25.95 1.78
C PRO A 254 -35.55 -26.24 1.75
N SER A 255 -35.10 -26.67 2.95
CA SER A 255 -34.27 -27.85 3.16
C SER A 255 -32.74 -27.70 3.14
N VAL A 256 -32.23 -27.47 4.34
CA VAL A 256 -31.01 -28.07 4.89
C VAL A 256 -30.92 -29.57 4.58
N ARG A 257 -29.78 -30.03 4.05
CA ARG A 257 -29.29 -31.40 4.24
C ARG A 257 -27.80 -31.40 4.52
N ASP A 258 -27.49 -32.00 5.67
CA ASP A 258 -26.18 -32.49 6.08
C ASP A 258 -25.60 -33.49 5.07
N GLY A 259 -24.30 -33.39 4.86
CA GLY A 259 -23.50 -34.33 4.08
C GLY A 259 -22.11 -34.43 4.67
N VAL A 260 -22.01 -35.30 5.68
CA VAL A 260 -20.76 -35.79 6.28
C VAL A 260 -19.94 -36.52 5.22
N GLY A 261 -18.64 -36.22 5.14
CA GLY A 261 -17.66 -36.90 4.31
C GLY A 261 -16.27 -36.70 4.87
N GLU A 262 -15.99 -37.38 5.99
CA GLU A 262 -14.62 -37.68 6.41
C GLU A 262 -14.02 -38.67 5.41
N ASP A 263 -12.82 -38.37 4.91
CA ASP A 263 -11.87 -39.43 4.58
C ASP A 263 -10.47 -39.03 5.03
N ARG A 264 -9.91 -39.91 5.85
CA ARG A 264 -8.69 -39.76 6.64
C ARG A 264 -7.44 -40.19 5.85
N PRO A 265 -6.23 -39.90 6.36
CA PRO A 265 -5.01 -39.83 5.59
C PRO A 265 -4.34 -41.20 5.40
N VAL A 266 -3.55 -41.31 4.33
CA VAL A 266 -2.63 -42.44 4.12
C VAL A 266 -1.33 -42.16 4.88
N ALA A 267 -1.06 -42.99 5.87
CA ALA A 267 0.25 -43.15 6.50
C ALA A 267 0.77 -44.57 6.22
N SER A 268 2.06 -44.68 5.87
CA SER A 268 3.01 -45.76 6.20
C SER A 268 4.30 -45.52 5.38
N GLY A 269 5.52 -45.64 5.90
CA GLY A 269 5.92 -46.41 7.06
C GLY A 269 7.21 -45.96 7.74
N GLU A 270 7.41 -46.61 8.87
CA GLU A 270 8.42 -46.44 9.91
C GLU A 270 9.80 -47.00 9.54
N ALA A 271 10.83 -46.37 10.10
CA ALA A 271 11.95 -46.98 10.83
C ALA A 271 12.56 -45.84 11.67
N GLY A 272 12.71 -45.84 12.99
CA GLY A 272 12.91 -46.94 13.93
C GLY A 272 14.34 -46.86 14.49
N GLY A 273 14.58 -46.09 15.57
CA GLY A 273 15.83 -46.14 16.34
C GLY A 273 16.17 -44.88 17.15
N PRO A 274 16.81 -44.99 18.33
CA PRO A 274 16.27 -44.38 19.56
C PRO A 274 17.01 -43.14 20.09
N ALA A 275 16.32 -42.43 20.99
CA ALA A 275 16.79 -41.27 21.76
C ALA A 275 17.75 -41.66 22.90
N PRO A 276 18.73 -40.80 23.25
CA PRO A 276 19.36 -40.82 24.56
C PRO A 276 18.70 -39.86 25.55
N SER A 277 18.47 -40.36 26.77
CA SER A 277 18.02 -39.64 27.97
C SER A 277 19.20 -38.97 28.70
N PRO A 278 18.97 -38.10 29.72
CA PRO A 278 19.85 -37.02 30.12
C PRO A 278 20.92 -37.41 31.15
N ALA A 279 21.99 -36.61 31.23
CA ALA A 279 22.94 -36.65 32.33
C ALA A 279 23.27 -35.22 32.81
N ASP A 280 22.92 -34.94 34.06
CA ASP A 280 23.52 -33.93 34.95
C ASP A 280 24.29 -34.70 36.05
N PRO A 281 25.02 -34.06 36.99
CA PRO A 281 25.97 -32.96 36.88
C PRO A 281 27.33 -33.38 37.50
N ARG A 282 28.43 -32.67 37.24
CA ARG A 282 29.62 -32.73 38.12
C ARG A 282 30.23 -31.36 38.38
N THR A 283 30.20 -31.03 39.66
CA THR A 283 30.99 -30.04 40.40
C THR A 283 32.46 -30.44 40.52
N SER A 284 33.36 -29.50 40.29
CA SER A 284 34.59 -29.18 41.06
C SER A 284 35.31 -28.10 40.25
N GLY A 285 35.67 -26.92 40.74
CA GLY A 285 36.41 -26.59 41.96
C GLY A 285 37.49 -25.58 41.48
N GLY A 286 37.50 -24.37 42.03
CA GLY A 286 38.55 -23.37 41.78
C GLY A 286 39.92 -23.80 42.35
N PRO A 287 40.92 -22.89 42.54
CA PRO A 287 40.77 -21.43 42.67
C PRO A 287 41.86 -20.58 41.98
N ALA A 288 41.59 -19.27 42.00
CA ALA A 288 42.47 -18.11 42.26
C ALA A 288 43.94 -18.13 41.81
N GLY A 289 44.32 -17.06 41.08
CA GLY A 289 45.70 -16.62 40.95
C GLY A 289 45.89 -15.51 39.90
N ASP A 290 45.47 -14.29 40.21
CA ASP A 290 46.11 -13.06 39.71
C ASP A 290 47.38 -12.87 40.57
N PRO A 291 48.55 -12.52 39.99
CA PRO A 291 48.87 -11.09 39.88
C PRO A 291 49.61 -10.72 38.59
N ARG A 292 49.26 -9.55 38.05
CA ARG A 292 50.18 -8.50 37.56
C ARG A 292 51.59 -8.97 37.15
N ASP A 293 51.88 -8.94 35.86
CA ASP A 293 53.08 -8.29 35.31
C ASP A 293 53.10 -8.41 33.77
N ILE A 294 53.22 -7.23 33.12
CA ILE A 294 53.62 -6.95 31.72
C ILE A 294 52.56 -7.16 30.63
#